data_AF-A0A7J4UZF8-F1
#
_entry.id   AF-A0A7J4UZF8-F1
#
_cell.length_a   1.000
_cell.length_b   1.000
_cell.length_c   1.000
_cell.angle_alpha   90.00
_cell.angle_beta   90.00
_cell.angle_gamma   90.00
#
_symmetry.space_group_name_H-M   'P 1'
#
loop_
_entity.id
_entity.type
_entity.pdbx_description
1 polymer ?
#
loop_
_entity_poly.entity_id
_entity_poly.type
_entity_poly.pdbx_seq_one_letter_code
_entity_poly.pdbx_strand_id
1 'polypeptide(L)'
;MYVMKKNELNMFRAICNGHMSMADLKGATGVSSISAYRIAQSLASKRLIVVRRDGKRSVISPSSHGHSKALAAYLEGNRRPVEPLVGSRLLVMLSVSNYPKDLGRIAKEVRLSSESVRRLAWVLKGYGAVNQERQMVSIPESDVSLVRFLKDFSKGACSAFLEDMTSTGSVLWSEGLEFIFAARGLDNAPYARETGITAMSRRGLEFMSDTRYYHYAYWRPRLRPEDIALHNILVDPYSARSMAYSLLFLMKEGYDQRYLLKQGAAVGIGELARQMMVYLDGEAVAGAHFPDRADLDQLRAQYGVD
;
A
#
# COMPACT_ATOMS: atom_id res chain seq x y z
N MET A 1 0.90 -12.52 -1.47
CA MET A 1 0.10 -11.74 -0.50
C MET A 1 0.55 -12.10 0.91
N TYR A 2 0.72 -11.12 1.80
CA TYR A 2 1.31 -11.28 3.14
C TYR A 2 0.34 -11.87 4.19
N VAL A 3 -0.45 -12.89 3.81
CA VAL A 3 -1.27 -13.63 4.78
C VAL A 3 -0.35 -14.51 5.63
N MET A 4 -0.41 -14.34 6.96
CA MET A 4 0.48 -15.03 7.91
C MET A 4 -0.32 -15.99 8.80
N LYS A 5 0.07 -17.26 8.85
CA LYS A 5 -0.49 -18.25 9.78
C LYS A 5 0.14 -18.10 11.17
N LYS A 6 -0.57 -18.55 12.22
CA LYS A 6 -0.05 -18.54 13.60
C LYS A 6 1.30 -19.25 13.71
N ASN A 7 1.45 -20.41 13.06
CA ASN A 7 2.72 -21.14 13.07
C ASN A 7 3.84 -20.44 12.30
N GLU A 8 3.52 -19.66 11.25
CA GLU A 8 4.52 -18.82 10.55
C GLU A 8 5.04 -17.71 11.48
N LEU A 9 4.13 -17.03 12.19
CA LEU A 9 4.49 -15.98 13.15
C LEU A 9 5.28 -16.53 14.34
N ASN A 10 4.90 -17.70 14.86
CA ASN A 10 5.64 -18.37 15.93
C ASN A 10 7.02 -18.84 15.47
N MET A 11 7.14 -19.39 14.26
CA MET A 11 8.44 -19.76 13.70
C MET A 11 9.32 -18.54 13.47
N PHE A 12 8.78 -17.46 12.89
CA PHE A 12 9.53 -16.22 12.70
C PHE A 12 10.03 -15.66 14.03
N ARG A 13 9.19 -15.67 15.07
CA ARG A 13 9.58 -15.26 16.42
C ARG A 13 10.69 -16.14 17.01
N ALA A 14 10.61 -17.46 16.82
CA ALA A 14 11.68 -18.37 17.24
C ALA A 14 13.01 -18.05 16.53
N ILE A 15 12.97 -17.72 15.23
CA ILE A 15 14.17 -17.28 14.48
C ILE A 15 14.73 -15.99 15.08
N CYS A 16 13.89 -15.00 15.41
CA CYS A 16 14.32 -13.77 16.08
C CYS A 16 14.96 -14.02 17.45
N ASN A 17 14.54 -15.07 18.15
CA ASN A 17 15.09 -15.48 19.45
C ASN A 17 16.35 -16.37 19.33
N GLY A 18 16.93 -16.51 18.14
CA GLY A 18 18.21 -17.21 17.94
C GLY A 18 18.10 -18.68 17.54
N HIS A 19 16.90 -19.20 17.25
CA HIS A 19 16.77 -20.55 16.67
C HIS A 19 17.13 -20.54 15.18
N MET A 20 18.33 -21.01 14.85
CA MET A 20 18.91 -20.84 13.51
C MET A 20 18.86 -22.11 12.63
N SER A 21 18.49 -23.28 13.18
CA SER A 21 18.38 -24.53 12.41
C SER A 21 16.96 -25.09 12.39
N MET A 22 16.66 -25.92 11.38
CA MET A 22 15.36 -26.60 11.30
C MET A 22 15.06 -27.49 12.52
N ALA A 23 16.11 -28.08 13.12
CA ALA A 23 15.95 -28.90 14.31
C ALA A 23 15.54 -28.05 15.52
N ASP A 24 16.18 -26.89 15.70
CA ASP A 24 15.85 -25.95 16.78
C ASP A 24 14.44 -25.41 16.62
N LEU A 25 14.07 -25.01 15.40
CA LEU A 25 12.75 -24.49 15.09
C LEU A 25 11.65 -25.53 15.31
N LYS A 26 11.91 -26.80 14.99
CA LYS A 26 10.99 -27.90 15.30
C LYS A 26 10.77 -28.02 16.81
N GLY A 27 11.84 -28.01 17.60
CA GLY A 27 11.77 -28.07 19.06
C GLY A 27 11.02 -26.88 19.65
N ALA A 28 11.35 -25.66 19.21
CA ALA A 28 10.77 -24.43 19.73
C ALA A 28 9.29 -24.22 19.35
N THR A 29 8.85 -24.74 18.20
CA THR A 29 7.47 -24.52 17.72
C THR A 29 6.57 -25.75 17.86
N GLY A 30 7.11 -26.93 18.16
CA GLY A 30 6.36 -28.18 18.31
C GLY A 30 5.76 -28.74 17.01
N VAL A 31 6.13 -28.20 15.84
CA VAL A 31 5.60 -28.65 14.54
C VAL A 31 6.37 -29.86 13.99
N SER A 32 5.78 -30.61 13.05
CA SER A 32 6.49 -31.71 12.38
C SER A 32 7.60 -31.19 11.45
N SER A 33 8.60 -32.03 11.12
CA SER A 33 9.70 -31.65 10.22
C SER A 33 9.19 -31.16 8.86
N ILE A 34 8.23 -31.86 8.26
CA ILE A 34 7.62 -31.47 6.98
C ILE A 34 6.95 -30.09 7.11
N SER A 35 6.26 -29.84 8.22
CA SER A 35 5.62 -28.55 8.49
C SER A 35 6.66 -27.45 8.66
N ALA A 36 7.76 -27.71 9.37
CA ALA A 36 8.82 -26.73 9.58
C ALA A 36 9.43 -26.27 8.24
N TYR A 37 9.75 -27.21 7.34
CA TYR A 37 10.25 -26.88 6.00
C TYR A 37 9.23 -26.08 5.18
N ARG A 38 7.95 -26.46 5.19
CA ARG A 38 6.90 -25.73 4.48
C ARG A 38 6.71 -24.31 5.02
N ILE A 39 6.75 -24.14 6.34
CA ILE A 39 6.66 -22.83 6.99
C ILE A 39 7.87 -21.98 6.61
N ALA A 40 9.09 -22.52 6.68
CA ALA A 40 10.29 -21.81 6.29
C ALA A 40 10.28 -21.39 4.81
N GLN A 41 9.88 -22.28 3.89
CA GLN A 41 9.68 -21.91 2.47
C GLN A 41 8.67 -20.78 2.31
N SER A 42 7.54 -20.85 3.02
CA SER A 42 6.48 -19.85 2.97
C SER A 42 6.91 -18.49 3.55
N LEU A 43 7.81 -18.47 4.55
CA LEU A 43 8.43 -17.24 5.07
C LEU A 43 9.49 -16.69 4.10
N ALA A 44 10.28 -17.57 3.49
CA ALA A 44 11.32 -17.20 2.51
C ALA A 44 10.69 -16.63 1.23
N SER A 45 9.59 -17.21 0.75
CA SER A 45 8.85 -16.68 -0.42
C SER A 45 8.21 -15.32 -0.14
N LYS A 46 7.98 -14.98 1.13
CA LYS A 46 7.55 -13.64 1.58
C LYS A 46 8.73 -12.71 1.85
N ARG A 47 9.96 -13.14 1.61
CA ARG A 47 11.22 -12.44 1.93
C ARG A 47 11.37 -12.03 3.40
N LEU A 48 10.70 -12.74 4.30
CA LEU A 48 10.82 -12.53 5.75
C LEU A 48 12.08 -13.18 6.31
N ILE A 49 12.52 -14.30 5.74
CA ILE A 49 13.71 -15.01 6.19
C ILE A 49 14.65 -15.28 5.02
N VAL A 50 15.91 -15.54 5.33
CA VAL A 50 16.88 -16.10 4.40
C VAL A 50 17.27 -17.48 4.90
N VAL A 51 17.30 -18.44 3.98
CA VAL A 51 17.80 -19.79 4.25
C VAL A 51 19.10 -19.96 3.47
N ARG A 52 20.22 -20.07 4.18
CA ARG A 52 21.55 -20.32 3.61
C ARG A 52 21.97 -21.76 3.90
N ARG A 53 22.81 -22.32 3.04
CA ARG A 53 23.50 -23.59 3.35
C ARG A 53 24.86 -23.28 3.93
N ASP A 54 25.16 -23.93 5.04
CA ASP A 54 26.48 -24.02 5.65
C ASP A 54 26.89 -25.49 5.68
N GLY A 55 27.65 -25.91 4.66
CA GLY A 55 27.93 -27.30 4.36
C GLY A 55 26.64 -28.12 4.16
N LYS A 56 26.43 -29.13 5.03
CA LYS A 56 25.23 -29.98 5.02
C LYS A 56 24.06 -29.40 5.82
N ARG A 57 24.26 -28.30 6.56
CA ARG A 57 23.24 -27.71 7.44
C ARG A 57 22.61 -26.49 6.77
N SER A 58 21.33 -26.26 7.07
CA SER A 58 20.65 -25.02 6.67
C SER A 58 20.66 -24.06 7.85
N VAL A 59 21.16 -22.85 7.62
CA VAL A 59 21.17 -21.74 8.58
C VAL A 59 20.07 -20.77 8.17
N ILE A 60 19.22 -20.42 9.12
CA ILE A 60 18.03 -19.61 8.93
C ILE A 60 18.19 -18.32 9.75
N SER A 61 17.92 -17.18 9.11
CA SER A 61 17.97 -15.87 9.77
C SER A 61 16.88 -14.94 9.25
N PRO A 62 16.50 -13.89 10.02
CA PRO A 62 15.65 -12.84 9.50
C PRO A 62 16.28 -12.18 8.28
N SER A 63 15.45 -11.82 7.32
CA SER A 63 15.85 -11.11 6.12
C SER A 63 16.20 -9.64 6.42
N SER A 64 17.06 -9.05 5.60
CA SER A 64 17.43 -7.63 5.68
C SER A 64 16.36 -6.68 5.17
N HIS A 65 15.31 -7.20 4.52
CA HIS A 65 14.20 -6.41 3.97
C HIS A 65 13.44 -5.65 5.07
N GLY A 66 12.91 -4.47 4.73
CA GLY A 66 12.25 -3.57 5.70
C GLY A 66 11.10 -4.23 6.46
N HIS A 67 10.26 -5.02 5.78
CA HIS A 67 9.10 -5.66 6.39
C HIS A 67 9.48 -6.83 7.31
N SER A 68 10.60 -7.50 7.05
CA SER A 68 11.20 -8.48 7.97
C SER A 68 11.66 -7.80 9.26
N LYS A 69 12.43 -6.70 9.13
CA LYS A 69 12.89 -5.91 10.27
C LYS A 69 11.74 -5.34 11.09
N ALA A 70 10.71 -4.82 10.43
CA ALA A 70 9.51 -4.32 11.08
C ALA A 70 8.81 -5.41 11.90
N LEU A 71 8.62 -6.60 11.32
CA LEU A 71 8.01 -7.73 12.03
C LEU A 71 8.87 -8.21 13.21
N ALA A 72 10.19 -8.25 13.06
CA ALA A 72 11.11 -8.62 14.13
C ALA A 72 11.02 -7.64 15.31
N ALA A 73 11.05 -6.33 15.03
CA ALA A 73 10.90 -5.29 16.05
C ALA A 73 9.53 -5.35 16.74
N TYR A 74 8.45 -5.63 16.00
CA TYR A 74 7.11 -5.73 16.58
C TYR A 74 6.94 -6.96 17.50
N LEU A 75 7.63 -8.07 17.19
CA LEU A 75 7.55 -9.32 17.95
C LEU A 75 8.62 -9.45 19.04
N GLU A 76 9.46 -8.43 19.23
CA GLU A 76 10.59 -8.46 20.14
C GLU A 76 10.20 -8.82 21.58
N GLY A 77 11.01 -9.67 22.22
CA GLY A 77 10.87 -10.04 23.63
C GLY A 77 9.61 -10.84 23.99
N ASN A 78 8.92 -11.43 23.01
CA ASN A 78 7.65 -12.17 23.19
C ASN A 78 6.53 -11.35 23.85
N ARG A 79 6.63 -10.02 23.87
CA ARG A 79 5.74 -9.16 24.67
C ARG A 79 4.37 -8.96 24.02
N ARG A 80 4.27 -9.11 22.70
CA ARG A 80 3.03 -8.88 21.95
C ARG A 80 2.39 -10.17 21.44
N PRO A 81 1.04 -10.27 21.48
CA PRO A 81 0.32 -11.39 20.89
C PRO A 81 0.46 -11.37 19.37
N VAL A 82 0.51 -12.55 18.78
CA VAL A 82 0.54 -12.71 17.30
C VAL A 82 -0.85 -12.81 16.71
N GLU A 83 -1.84 -13.12 17.54
CA GLU A 83 -3.24 -13.33 17.19
C GLU A 83 -3.82 -12.21 16.32
N PRO A 84 -3.55 -10.91 16.56
CA PRO A 84 -4.02 -9.83 15.68
C PRO A 84 -3.42 -9.88 14.27
N LEU A 85 -2.22 -10.45 14.11
CA LEU A 85 -1.52 -10.53 12.82
C LEU A 85 -1.94 -11.76 11.99
N VAL A 86 -2.71 -12.69 12.57
CA VAL A 86 -3.03 -13.96 11.91
C VAL A 86 -4.03 -13.76 10.77
N GLY A 87 -3.67 -14.25 9.60
CA GLY A 87 -4.52 -14.37 8.43
C GLY A 87 -4.79 -13.03 7.75
N SER A 88 -6.02 -12.82 7.31
CA SER A 88 -6.46 -11.57 6.68
C SER A 88 -6.57 -10.40 7.66
N ARG A 89 -6.40 -10.63 8.97
CA ARG A 89 -6.40 -9.55 9.97
C ARG A 89 -5.27 -8.56 9.75
N LEU A 90 -4.05 -9.06 9.45
CA LEU A 90 -2.93 -8.21 9.06
C LEU A 90 -3.25 -7.38 7.82
N LEU A 91 -3.91 -7.98 6.82
CA LEU A 91 -4.29 -7.25 5.60
C LEU A 91 -5.31 -6.13 5.89
N VAL A 92 -6.27 -6.37 6.78
CA VAL A 92 -7.23 -5.34 7.22
C VAL A 92 -6.48 -4.20 7.92
N MET A 93 -5.54 -4.51 8.83
CA MET A 93 -4.76 -3.47 9.51
C MET A 93 -3.82 -2.71 8.56
N LEU A 94 -3.19 -3.39 7.61
CA LEU A 94 -2.37 -2.75 6.56
C LEU A 94 -3.23 -1.85 5.67
N SER A 95 -4.48 -2.24 5.39
CA SER A 95 -5.40 -1.42 4.59
C SER A 95 -5.65 -0.06 5.25
N VAL A 96 -5.73 0.01 6.58
CA VAL A 96 -6.03 1.25 7.32
C VAL A 96 -4.80 1.83 8.02
N SER A 97 -3.59 1.51 7.54
CA SER A 97 -2.35 1.81 8.29
C SER A 97 -2.07 3.30 8.47
N ASN A 98 -2.45 4.14 7.50
CA ASN A 98 -2.23 5.58 7.60
C ASN A 98 -3.54 6.37 7.71
N TYR A 99 -4.62 5.88 7.09
CA TYR A 99 -5.88 6.61 7.03
C TYR A 99 -7.07 5.71 7.37
N PRO A 100 -8.11 6.26 8.04
CA PRO A 100 -9.37 5.57 8.22
C PRO A 100 -10.01 5.25 6.87
N LYS A 101 -10.56 4.03 6.72
CA LYS A 101 -11.27 3.62 5.49
C LYS A 101 -12.62 2.99 5.80
N ASP A 102 -13.53 3.07 4.83
CA ASP A 102 -14.81 2.38 4.92
C ASP A 102 -14.67 0.87 4.66
N LEU A 103 -15.59 0.07 5.24
CA LEU A 103 -15.61 -1.37 5.06
C LEU A 103 -15.62 -1.82 3.58
N GLY A 104 -16.26 -1.04 2.70
CA GLY A 104 -16.33 -1.33 1.26
C GLY A 104 -14.98 -1.17 0.57
N ARG A 105 -14.22 -0.13 0.93
CA ARG A 105 -12.85 0.07 0.44
C ARG A 105 -11.92 -1.04 0.93
N ILE A 106 -11.94 -1.33 2.24
CA ILE A 106 -11.11 -2.39 2.83
C ILE A 106 -11.42 -3.75 2.18
N ALA A 107 -12.70 -4.07 1.99
CA ALA A 107 -13.15 -5.31 1.33
C ALA A 107 -12.55 -5.51 -0.06
N LYS A 108 -12.51 -4.43 -0.87
CA LYS A 108 -11.84 -4.46 -2.18
C LYS A 108 -10.35 -4.71 -2.00
N GLU A 109 -9.70 -3.90 -1.17
CA GLU A 109 -8.26 -3.97 -0.95
C GLU A 109 -7.82 -5.37 -0.53
N VAL A 110 -8.48 -6.00 0.44
CA VAL A 110 -8.10 -7.32 0.96
C VAL A 110 -8.76 -8.49 0.23
N ARG A 111 -9.54 -8.22 -0.83
CA ARG A 111 -10.31 -9.19 -1.64
C ARG A 111 -11.22 -10.11 -0.81
N LEU A 112 -11.98 -9.53 0.10
CA LEU A 112 -12.99 -10.22 0.90
C LEU A 112 -14.36 -9.55 0.74
N SER A 113 -15.43 -10.21 1.16
CA SER A 113 -16.73 -9.55 1.29
C SER A 113 -16.72 -8.52 2.42
N SER A 114 -17.51 -7.46 2.30
CA SER A 114 -17.66 -6.45 3.35
C SER A 114 -18.10 -7.05 4.69
N GLU A 115 -18.91 -8.11 4.65
CA GLU A 115 -19.34 -8.84 5.85
C GLU A 115 -18.19 -9.61 6.51
N SER A 116 -17.30 -10.23 5.72
CA SER A 116 -16.08 -10.84 6.27
C SER A 116 -15.14 -9.80 6.87
N VAL A 117 -14.98 -8.64 6.23
CA VAL A 117 -14.18 -7.53 6.78
C VAL A 117 -14.79 -7.01 8.07
N ARG A 118 -16.11 -6.83 8.14
CA ARG A 118 -16.82 -6.41 9.35
C ARG A 118 -16.52 -7.35 10.53
N ARG A 119 -16.61 -8.67 10.31
CA ARG A 119 -16.26 -9.66 11.35
C ARG A 119 -14.79 -9.56 11.77
N LEU A 120 -13.87 -9.42 10.82
CA LEU A 120 -12.45 -9.27 11.13
C LEU A 120 -12.15 -7.99 11.91
N ALA A 121 -12.78 -6.86 11.54
CA ALA A 121 -12.66 -5.59 12.23
C ALA A 121 -13.20 -5.69 13.66
N TRP A 122 -14.33 -6.37 13.88
CA TRP A 122 -14.87 -6.61 15.22
C TRP A 122 -13.92 -7.43 16.10
N VAL A 123 -13.33 -8.49 15.55
CA VAL A 123 -12.31 -9.30 16.25
C VAL A 123 -11.07 -8.46 16.57
N LEU A 124 -10.58 -7.67 15.61
CA LEU A 124 -9.44 -6.78 15.80
C LEU A 124 -9.72 -5.70 16.86
N LYS A 125 -10.95 -5.18 16.93
CA LYS A 125 -11.39 -4.26 17.96
C LYS A 125 -11.32 -4.90 19.34
N GLY A 126 -11.69 -6.18 19.46
CA GLY A 126 -11.53 -6.95 20.71
C GLY A 126 -10.06 -7.07 21.17
N TYR A 127 -9.10 -7.03 20.25
CA TYR A 127 -7.66 -6.96 20.56
C TYR A 127 -7.15 -5.54 20.80
N GLY A 128 -7.99 -4.51 20.66
CA GLY A 128 -7.56 -3.11 20.67
C GLY A 128 -6.68 -2.73 19.48
N ALA A 129 -6.68 -3.49 18.39
CA ALA A 129 -5.80 -3.29 17.25
C ALA A 129 -6.40 -2.37 16.17
N VAL A 130 -7.73 -2.16 16.21
CA VAL A 130 -8.45 -1.20 15.36
C VAL A 130 -9.52 -0.47 16.15
N ASN A 131 -9.79 0.77 15.77
CA ASN A 131 -11.03 1.46 16.09
C ASN A 131 -12.06 1.18 15.00
N GLN A 132 -13.32 1.05 15.41
CA GLN A 132 -14.44 0.94 14.49
C GLN A 132 -15.56 1.86 14.95
N GLU A 133 -15.78 2.90 14.15
CA GLU A 133 -16.80 3.94 14.36
C GLU A 133 -17.67 4.04 13.12
N ARG A 134 -18.99 3.86 13.30
CA ARG A 134 -19.95 3.78 12.20
C ARG A 134 -19.52 2.72 11.16
N GLN A 135 -19.08 3.15 9.98
CA GLN A 135 -18.62 2.30 8.88
C GLN A 135 -17.11 2.47 8.60
N MET A 136 -16.40 3.24 9.42
CA MET A 136 -14.98 3.54 9.27
C MET A 136 -14.16 2.68 10.23
N VAL A 137 -13.02 2.21 9.74
CA VAL A 137 -12.02 1.47 10.51
C VAL A 137 -10.71 2.23 10.46
N SER A 138 -10.01 2.32 11.59
CA SER A 138 -8.70 2.97 11.72
C SER A 138 -7.81 2.25 12.72
N ILE A 139 -6.50 2.51 12.69
CA ILE A 139 -5.59 2.08 13.76
C ILE A 139 -5.67 3.09 14.92
N PRO A 140 -5.70 2.65 16.19
CA PRO A 140 -5.65 3.57 17.32
C PRO A 140 -4.31 4.29 17.37
N GLU A 141 -4.32 5.62 17.30
CA GLU A 141 -3.09 6.44 17.33
C GLU A 141 -2.28 6.26 18.61
N SER A 142 -2.95 5.84 19.70
CA SER A 142 -2.31 5.53 20.98
C SER A 142 -1.36 4.32 20.93
N ASP A 143 -1.53 3.37 19.99
CA ASP A 143 -0.59 2.26 19.81
C ASP A 143 0.50 2.61 18.79
N VAL A 144 1.42 3.48 19.22
CA VAL A 144 2.54 3.97 18.40
C VAL A 144 3.37 2.84 17.80
N SER A 145 3.52 1.73 18.52
CA SER A 145 4.30 0.57 18.06
C SER A 145 3.58 -0.20 16.94
N LEU A 146 2.26 -0.39 17.05
CA LEU A 146 1.46 -0.99 15.97
C LEU A 146 1.45 -0.08 14.73
N VAL A 147 1.23 1.22 14.90
CA VAL A 147 1.28 2.21 13.81
C VAL A 147 2.62 2.16 13.08
N ARG A 148 3.72 2.21 13.83
CA ARG A 148 5.08 2.12 13.26
C ARG A 148 5.30 0.79 12.54
N PHE A 149 4.92 -0.33 13.15
CA PHE A 149 5.03 -1.64 12.54
C PHE A 149 4.31 -1.70 11.20
N LEU A 150 3.04 -1.29 11.14
CA LEU A 150 2.24 -1.37 9.92
C LEU A 150 2.82 -0.49 8.81
N LYS A 151 3.28 0.72 9.14
CA LYS A 151 3.96 1.64 8.20
C LYS A 151 5.26 1.05 7.65
N ASP A 152 6.15 0.61 8.52
CA ASP A 152 7.46 0.06 8.13
C ASP A 152 7.30 -1.27 7.38
N PHE A 153 6.32 -2.09 7.78
CA PHE A 153 5.99 -3.34 7.11
C PHE A 153 5.42 -3.09 5.71
N SER A 154 4.44 -2.19 5.59
CA SER A 154 3.86 -1.76 4.31
C SER A 154 4.95 -1.30 3.34
N LYS A 155 5.77 -0.33 3.76
CA LYS A 155 6.84 0.24 2.93
C LYS A 155 7.83 -0.83 2.48
N GLY A 156 8.30 -1.66 3.41
CA GLY A 156 9.23 -2.74 3.11
C GLY A 156 8.65 -3.84 2.23
N ALA A 157 7.35 -4.09 2.31
CA ALA A 157 6.64 -5.04 1.45
C ALA A 157 6.48 -4.49 0.02
N CYS A 158 6.12 -3.22 -0.12
CA CYS A 158 6.03 -2.55 -1.42
C CYS A 158 7.38 -2.50 -2.14
N SER A 159 8.47 -2.20 -1.44
CA SER A 159 9.83 -2.28 -2.01
C SER A 159 10.17 -3.69 -2.48
N ALA A 160 9.83 -4.72 -1.70
CA ALA A 160 10.07 -6.11 -2.08
C ALA A 160 9.29 -6.50 -3.34
N PHE A 161 8.03 -6.09 -3.46
CA PHE A 161 7.23 -6.29 -4.67
C PHE A 161 7.80 -5.53 -5.87
N LEU A 162 8.33 -4.33 -5.68
CA LEU A 162 8.93 -3.56 -6.76
C LEU A 162 10.15 -4.27 -7.34
N GLU A 163 11.01 -4.84 -6.49
CA GLU A 163 12.18 -5.62 -6.91
C GLU A 163 11.81 -6.86 -7.76
N ASP A 164 10.61 -7.43 -7.56
CA ASP A 164 10.12 -8.54 -8.41
C ASP A 164 9.66 -8.05 -9.80
N MET A 165 9.34 -6.77 -9.94
CA MET A 165 8.77 -6.19 -11.17
C MET A 165 9.81 -5.45 -12.02
N THR A 166 10.85 -4.90 -11.39
CA THR A 166 11.91 -4.13 -12.07
C THR A 166 13.15 -3.97 -11.19
N SER A 167 14.32 -3.93 -11.80
CA SER A 167 15.61 -3.69 -11.14
C SER A 167 15.96 -2.19 -10.99
N THR A 168 15.22 -1.29 -11.63
CA THR A 168 15.56 0.15 -11.72
C THR A 168 14.47 1.08 -11.20
N GLY A 169 13.47 0.54 -10.50
CA GLY A 169 12.33 1.30 -10.02
C GLY A 169 12.54 1.97 -8.67
N SER A 170 11.73 3.00 -8.39
CA SER A 170 11.63 3.63 -7.07
C SER A 170 10.17 3.79 -6.64
N VAL A 171 9.86 3.45 -5.39
CA VAL A 171 8.54 3.72 -4.79
C VAL A 171 8.44 5.21 -4.48
N LEU A 172 7.38 5.86 -4.97
CA LEU A 172 7.11 7.29 -4.78
C LEU A 172 6.06 7.54 -3.72
N TRP A 173 5.06 6.65 -3.63
CA TRP A 173 4.00 6.71 -2.63
C TRP A 173 3.52 5.30 -2.30
N SER A 174 3.07 5.06 -1.07
CA SER A 174 2.52 3.76 -0.65
C SER A 174 1.50 3.89 0.47
N GLU A 175 0.43 3.10 0.38
CA GLU A 175 -0.57 2.90 1.44
C GLU A 175 -0.83 1.40 1.57
N GLY A 176 -0.62 0.81 2.76
CA GLY A 176 -0.83 -0.63 2.93
C GLY A 176 -0.03 -1.49 1.96
N LEU A 177 -0.66 -2.09 0.95
CA LEU A 177 0.01 -2.88 -0.09
C LEU A 177 -0.27 -2.35 -1.52
N GLU A 178 -0.80 -1.14 -1.63
CA GLU A 178 -0.87 -0.37 -2.88
C GLU A 178 0.25 0.68 -2.89
N PHE A 179 0.79 0.97 -4.07
CA PHE A 179 1.86 1.95 -4.20
C PHE A 179 1.97 2.50 -5.62
N ILE A 180 2.55 3.70 -5.71
CA ILE A 180 2.94 4.35 -6.96
C ILE A 180 4.46 4.28 -7.05
N PHE A 181 4.97 3.98 -8.24
CA PHE A 181 6.40 3.88 -8.48
C PHE A 181 6.78 4.42 -9.86
N ALA A 182 8.02 4.91 -9.97
CA ALA A 182 8.65 5.24 -11.23
C ALA A 182 9.53 4.06 -11.71
N ALA A 183 9.52 3.77 -13.00
CA ALA A 183 10.42 2.81 -13.62
C ALA A 183 10.61 3.10 -15.12
N ARG A 184 11.74 2.70 -15.69
CA ARG A 184 11.97 2.80 -17.16
C ARG A 184 11.18 1.75 -17.94
N GLY A 185 10.98 0.58 -17.34
CA GLY A 185 10.25 -0.55 -17.91
C GLY A 185 9.93 -1.57 -16.82
N LEU A 186 8.99 -2.47 -17.14
CA LEU A 186 8.54 -3.55 -16.26
C LEU A 186 8.87 -4.88 -16.91
N ASP A 187 9.32 -5.85 -16.12
CA ASP A 187 9.57 -7.21 -16.58
C ASP A 187 8.26 -8.01 -16.60
N ASN A 188 7.66 -8.25 -15.43
CA ASN A 188 6.38 -8.91 -15.29
C ASN A 188 5.58 -8.29 -14.13
N ALA A 189 4.53 -7.55 -14.47
CA ALA A 189 3.77 -6.78 -13.49
C ALA A 189 2.26 -6.78 -13.80
N PRO A 190 1.55 -7.92 -13.61
CA PRO A 190 0.15 -8.08 -14.02
C PRO A 190 -0.82 -7.14 -13.29
N TYR A 191 -0.39 -6.60 -12.15
CA TYR A 191 -1.17 -5.67 -11.31
C TYR A 191 -0.65 -4.23 -11.34
N ALA A 192 0.36 -3.94 -12.16
CA ALA A 192 0.83 -2.57 -12.38
C ALA A 192 0.08 -1.95 -13.58
N ARG A 193 -0.32 -0.69 -13.45
CA ARG A 193 -0.96 0.09 -14.52
C ARG A 193 -0.26 1.43 -14.64
N GLU A 194 -0.03 1.89 -15.86
CA GLU A 194 0.42 3.27 -16.08
C GLU A 194 -0.56 4.23 -15.38
N THR A 195 -0.02 5.28 -14.75
CA THR A 195 -0.80 6.25 -13.97
C THR A 195 -0.21 7.66 -14.08
N GLY A 196 -0.89 8.65 -13.50
CA GLY A 196 -0.46 10.04 -13.48
C GLY A 196 -0.14 10.54 -14.89
N ILE A 197 0.92 11.35 -15.00
CA ILE A 197 1.34 11.96 -16.26
C ILE A 197 1.53 10.94 -17.40
N THR A 198 2.02 9.73 -17.12
CA THR A 198 2.19 8.69 -18.15
C THR A 198 0.85 8.25 -18.73
N ALA A 199 -0.15 7.99 -17.89
CA ALA A 199 -1.48 7.61 -18.35
C ALA A 199 -2.23 8.78 -19.01
N MET A 200 -2.02 10.01 -18.54
CA MET A 200 -2.58 11.21 -19.16
C MET A 200 -2.04 11.40 -20.58
N SER A 201 -0.73 11.22 -20.79
CA SER A 201 -0.12 11.24 -22.14
C SER A 201 -0.71 10.20 -23.07
N ARG A 202 -0.95 8.97 -22.59
CA ARG A 202 -1.61 7.91 -23.39
C ARG A 202 -3.05 8.25 -23.79
N ARG A 203 -3.67 9.20 -23.10
CA ARG A 203 -5.02 9.69 -23.37
C ARG A 203 -5.01 11.07 -24.06
N GLY A 204 -3.89 11.42 -24.68
CA GLY A 204 -3.77 12.59 -25.55
C GLY A 204 -3.51 13.91 -24.83
N LEU A 205 -2.97 13.90 -23.61
CA LEU A 205 -2.32 15.07 -23.01
C LEU A 205 -0.81 14.87 -23.05
N GLU A 206 -0.19 15.11 -24.19
CA GLU A 206 1.21 14.75 -24.42
C GLU A 206 2.18 15.58 -23.58
N PHE A 207 2.63 15.01 -22.47
CA PHE A 207 3.68 15.59 -21.64
C PHE A 207 5.03 14.96 -21.94
N MET A 208 6.07 15.78 -22.05
CA MET A 208 7.45 15.28 -22.17
C MET A 208 7.94 14.77 -20.80
N SER A 209 8.14 13.45 -20.69
CA SER A 209 8.77 12.85 -19.52
C SER A 209 9.48 11.54 -19.89
N ASP A 210 10.75 11.43 -19.50
CA ASP A 210 11.53 10.20 -19.68
C ASP A 210 11.20 9.15 -18.60
N THR A 211 10.46 9.53 -17.57
CA THR A 211 10.08 8.67 -16.45
C THR A 211 8.65 8.17 -16.64
N ARG A 212 8.46 6.85 -16.54
CA ARG A 212 7.13 6.26 -16.54
C ARG A 212 6.67 5.97 -15.12
N TYR A 213 5.42 6.31 -14.85
CA TYR A 213 4.78 6.16 -13.56
C TYR A 213 3.75 5.06 -13.62
N TYR A 214 3.77 4.19 -12.62
CA TYR A 214 2.88 3.06 -12.50
C TYR A 214 2.25 3.02 -11.11
N HIS A 215 1.01 2.55 -11.06
CA HIS A 215 0.31 2.23 -9.83
C HIS A 215 0.18 0.71 -9.73
N TYR A 216 0.61 0.15 -8.61
CA TYR A 216 0.41 -1.26 -8.26
C TYR A 216 -0.73 -1.40 -7.27
N ALA A 217 -1.74 -2.19 -7.65
CA ALA A 217 -2.76 -2.68 -6.72
C ALA A 217 -3.36 -4.00 -7.20
N TYR A 218 -3.14 -5.06 -6.44
CA TYR A 218 -3.56 -6.42 -6.83
C TYR A 218 -5.08 -6.62 -6.93
N TRP A 219 -5.86 -5.75 -6.29
CA TRP A 219 -7.31 -5.79 -6.28
C TRP A 219 -7.94 -4.89 -7.36
N ARG A 220 -7.12 -4.12 -8.08
CA ARG A 220 -7.58 -3.04 -8.94
C ARG A 220 -7.08 -3.19 -10.39
N PRO A 221 -7.86 -3.84 -11.27
CA PRO A 221 -7.40 -4.12 -12.63
C PRO A 221 -7.42 -2.90 -13.56
N ARG A 222 -8.17 -1.85 -13.24
CA ARG A 222 -8.37 -0.66 -14.09
C ARG A 222 -8.39 0.62 -13.26
N LEU A 223 -7.85 1.69 -13.84
CA LEU A 223 -7.87 3.04 -13.30
C LEU A 223 -8.89 3.89 -14.06
N ARG A 224 -9.70 4.61 -13.30
CA ARG A 224 -10.60 5.66 -13.77
C ARG A 224 -9.84 7.01 -13.85
N PRO A 225 -10.39 8.02 -14.54
CA PRO A 225 -9.74 9.33 -14.63
C PRO A 225 -9.39 9.94 -13.26
N GLU A 226 -10.28 9.78 -12.29
CA GLU A 226 -10.09 10.30 -10.93
C GLU A 226 -8.88 9.67 -10.24
N ASP A 227 -8.63 8.38 -10.45
CA ASP A 227 -7.46 7.72 -9.86
C ASP A 227 -6.17 8.23 -10.47
N ILE A 228 -6.15 8.39 -11.80
CA ILE A 228 -4.97 8.87 -12.52
C ILE A 228 -4.61 10.29 -12.07
N ALA A 229 -5.61 11.16 -11.93
CA ALA A 229 -5.46 12.51 -11.41
C ALA A 229 -4.95 12.52 -9.95
N LEU A 230 -5.61 11.77 -9.05
CA LEU A 230 -5.19 11.67 -7.65
C LEU A 230 -3.78 11.11 -7.51
N HIS A 231 -3.42 10.09 -8.30
CA HIS A 231 -2.07 9.52 -8.28
C HIS A 231 -1.00 10.51 -8.74
N ASN A 232 -1.31 11.39 -9.71
CA ASN A 232 -0.39 12.45 -10.12
C ASN A 232 -0.10 13.43 -8.97
N ILE A 233 -1.13 13.76 -8.19
CA ILE A 233 -1.01 14.60 -7.00
C ILE A 233 -0.27 13.86 -5.90
N LEU A 234 -0.55 12.58 -5.65
CA LEU A 234 0.12 11.81 -4.59
C LEU A 234 1.65 11.72 -4.76
N VAL A 235 2.14 11.74 -6.00
CA VAL A 235 3.58 11.75 -6.28
C VAL A 235 4.23 13.06 -5.83
N ASP A 236 3.55 14.18 -6.00
CA ASP A 236 4.02 15.51 -5.58
C ASP A 236 2.83 16.42 -5.20
N PRO A 237 2.34 16.33 -3.95
CA PRO A 237 1.09 16.99 -3.54
C PRO A 237 1.13 18.51 -3.52
N TYR A 238 2.33 19.09 -3.52
CA TYR A 238 2.56 20.53 -3.42
C TYR A 238 3.02 21.14 -4.76
N SER A 239 2.99 20.36 -5.84
CA SER A 239 3.31 20.84 -7.17
C SER A 239 2.09 21.46 -7.85
N ALA A 240 2.17 22.77 -8.13
CA ALA A 240 1.16 23.47 -8.91
C ALA A 240 1.00 22.87 -10.32
N ARG A 241 2.09 22.34 -10.90
CA ARG A 241 2.06 21.62 -12.17
C ARG A 241 1.27 20.32 -12.06
N SER A 242 1.51 19.54 -11.00
CA SER A 242 0.79 18.28 -10.78
C SER A 242 -0.70 18.54 -10.57
N MET A 243 -1.05 19.60 -9.85
CA MET A 243 -2.44 20.03 -9.68
C MET A 243 -3.07 20.46 -11.01
N ALA A 244 -2.44 21.37 -11.75
CA ALA A 244 -2.94 21.87 -13.03
C ALA A 244 -3.17 20.75 -14.05
N TYR A 245 -2.22 19.81 -14.18
CA TYR A 245 -2.37 18.68 -15.11
C TYR A 245 -3.48 17.72 -14.67
N SER A 246 -3.67 17.55 -13.36
CA SER A 246 -4.76 16.72 -12.83
C SER A 246 -6.13 17.34 -13.10
N LEU A 247 -6.27 18.65 -12.88
CA LEU A 247 -7.50 19.39 -13.18
C LEU A 247 -7.82 19.35 -14.68
N LEU A 248 -6.84 19.69 -15.52
CA LEU A 248 -6.96 19.61 -16.99
C LEU A 248 -7.42 18.23 -17.46
N PHE A 249 -6.83 17.17 -16.90
CA PHE A 249 -7.18 15.81 -17.26
C PHE A 249 -8.60 15.42 -16.85
N LEU A 250 -9.06 15.84 -15.66
CA LEU A 250 -10.44 15.61 -15.22
C LEU A 250 -11.45 16.37 -16.06
N MET A 251 -11.13 17.60 -16.49
CA MET A 251 -11.97 18.37 -17.40
C MET A 251 -12.12 17.67 -18.76
N LYS A 252 -11.01 17.17 -19.32
CA LYS A 252 -10.99 16.45 -20.59
C LYS A 252 -11.78 15.14 -20.58
N GLU A 253 -11.55 14.29 -19.57
CA GLU A 253 -12.11 12.94 -19.55
C GLU A 253 -13.51 12.87 -18.92
N GLY A 254 -13.91 13.93 -18.20
CA GLY A 254 -15.02 13.88 -17.27
C GLY A 254 -14.68 13.09 -16.00
N TYR A 255 -15.46 13.32 -14.94
CA TYR A 255 -15.24 12.71 -13.64
C TYR A 255 -16.53 12.56 -12.82
N ASP A 256 -16.53 11.58 -11.93
CA ASP A 256 -17.55 11.36 -10.90
C ASP A 256 -17.09 12.00 -9.60
N GLN A 257 -17.78 13.06 -9.23
CA GLN A 257 -17.54 13.84 -8.02
C GLN A 257 -17.51 12.99 -6.74
N ARG A 258 -18.48 12.08 -6.57
CA ARG A 258 -18.58 11.23 -5.37
C ARG A 258 -17.42 10.25 -5.33
N TYR A 259 -17.01 9.75 -6.49
CA TYR A 259 -15.89 8.85 -6.61
C TYR A 259 -14.56 9.53 -6.27
N LEU A 260 -14.31 10.73 -6.83
CA LEU A 260 -13.11 11.52 -6.57
C LEU A 260 -12.94 11.79 -5.07
N LEU A 261 -13.99 12.28 -4.41
CA LEU A 261 -13.98 12.53 -2.96
C LEU A 261 -13.73 11.27 -2.15
N LYS A 262 -14.40 10.17 -2.51
CA LYS A 262 -14.22 8.88 -1.82
C LYS A 262 -12.80 8.35 -1.98
N GLN A 263 -12.21 8.41 -3.17
CA GLN A 263 -10.84 7.94 -3.39
C GLN A 263 -9.82 8.85 -2.74
N GLY A 264 -9.96 10.17 -2.85
CA GLY A 264 -9.06 11.14 -2.23
C GLY A 264 -8.98 10.95 -0.72
N ALA A 265 -10.12 10.75 -0.05
CA ALA A 265 -10.16 10.43 1.37
C ALA A 265 -9.45 9.10 1.71
N ALA A 266 -9.67 8.06 0.90
CA ALA A 266 -9.07 6.73 1.12
C ALA A 266 -7.53 6.72 1.00
N VAL A 267 -6.95 7.66 0.26
CA VAL A 267 -5.48 7.74 0.03
C VAL A 267 -4.84 8.93 0.74
N GLY A 268 -5.57 9.60 1.64
CA GLY A 268 -5.04 10.63 2.54
C GLY A 268 -5.03 12.06 2.00
N ILE A 269 -5.56 12.31 0.80
CA ILE A 269 -5.65 13.64 0.17
C ILE A 269 -7.11 14.12 0.04
N GLY A 270 -7.95 13.76 1.02
CA GLY A 270 -9.37 14.06 1.00
C GLY A 270 -9.70 15.57 0.98
N GLU A 271 -8.89 16.39 1.65
CA GLU A 271 -9.04 17.84 1.60
C GLU A 271 -8.67 18.41 0.24
N LEU A 272 -7.52 17.99 -0.33
CA LEU A 272 -7.15 18.38 -1.69
C LEU A 272 -8.20 17.96 -2.71
N ALA A 273 -8.78 16.75 -2.59
CA ALA A 273 -9.86 16.31 -3.47
C ALA A 273 -11.13 17.18 -3.34
N ARG A 274 -11.46 17.68 -2.14
CA ARG A 274 -12.54 18.67 -1.93
C ARG A 274 -12.21 20.01 -2.57
N GLN A 275 -10.97 20.46 -2.45
CA GLN A 275 -10.53 21.71 -3.07
C GLN A 275 -10.54 21.61 -4.60
N MET A 276 -10.10 20.48 -5.17
CA MET A 276 -10.22 20.21 -6.60
C MET A 276 -11.68 20.27 -7.08
N MET A 277 -12.60 19.71 -6.30
CA MET A 277 -14.04 19.78 -6.59
C MET A 277 -14.56 21.21 -6.65
N VAL A 278 -14.29 22.01 -5.60
CA VAL A 278 -14.66 23.44 -5.53
C VAL A 278 -14.08 24.19 -6.72
N TYR A 279 -12.82 23.92 -7.07
CA TYR A 279 -12.20 24.51 -8.25
C TYR A 279 -12.87 24.05 -9.55
N LEU A 280 -13.21 22.77 -9.73
CA LEU A 280 -13.84 22.33 -10.97
C LEU A 280 -15.28 22.86 -11.11
N ASP A 281 -15.95 23.18 -10.01
CA ASP A 281 -17.29 23.80 -9.97
C ASP A 281 -17.26 25.32 -10.26
N GLY A 282 -16.08 25.90 -10.53
CA GLY A 282 -15.93 27.31 -10.92
C GLY A 282 -15.67 28.27 -9.77
N GLU A 283 -15.62 27.79 -8.54
CA GLU A 283 -15.36 28.61 -7.36
C GLU A 283 -13.86 28.90 -7.18
N ALA A 284 -13.55 29.95 -6.41
CA ALA A 284 -12.18 30.29 -6.07
C ALA A 284 -11.67 29.38 -4.93
N VAL A 285 -10.46 28.87 -5.08
CA VAL A 285 -9.77 28.10 -4.03
C VAL A 285 -8.51 28.84 -3.62
N ALA A 286 -8.42 29.19 -2.34
CA ALA A 286 -7.22 29.76 -1.79
C ALA A 286 -6.16 28.66 -1.58
N GLY A 287 -5.07 28.68 -2.35
CA GLY A 287 -3.96 27.76 -2.14
C GLY A 287 -2.85 27.96 -3.17
N ALA A 288 -1.59 27.98 -2.69
CA ALA A 288 -0.41 28.24 -3.53
C ALA A 288 -0.15 27.19 -4.63
N HIS A 289 -0.91 26.08 -4.60
CA HIS A 289 -0.76 24.95 -5.51
C HIS A 289 -1.87 24.86 -6.55
N PHE A 290 -2.92 25.69 -6.45
CA PHE A 290 -3.97 25.74 -7.46
C PHE A 290 -3.61 26.79 -8.51
N PRO A 291 -3.70 26.47 -9.82
CA PRO A 291 -3.45 27.45 -10.85
C PRO A 291 -4.53 28.52 -10.88
N ASP A 292 -4.15 29.74 -11.23
CA ASP A 292 -5.13 30.77 -11.55
C ASP A 292 -5.98 30.34 -12.75
N ARG A 293 -7.21 30.86 -12.86
CA ARG A 293 -8.11 30.49 -13.95
C ARG A 293 -7.53 30.80 -15.32
N ALA A 294 -6.90 31.97 -15.45
CA ALA A 294 -6.26 32.39 -16.69
C ALA A 294 -5.15 31.41 -17.11
N ASP A 295 -4.33 30.95 -16.16
CA ASP A 295 -3.26 29.97 -16.42
C ASP A 295 -3.85 28.63 -16.86
N LEU A 296 -4.94 28.18 -16.22
CA LEU A 296 -5.59 26.94 -16.61
C LEU A 296 -6.26 27.05 -17.98
N ASP A 297 -6.89 28.17 -18.32
CA ASP A 297 -7.49 28.40 -19.63
C ASP A 297 -6.43 28.44 -20.73
N GLN A 298 -5.27 29.04 -20.46
CA GLN A 298 -4.12 28.97 -21.36
C GLN A 298 -3.66 27.52 -21.56
N LEU A 299 -3.59 26.75 -20.48
CA LEU A 299 -3.21 25.34 -20.53
C LEU A 299 -4.24 24.49 -21.31
N ARG A 300 -5.54 24.77 -21.14
CA ARG A 300 -6.61 24.14 -21.92
C ARG A 300 -6.46 24.41 -23.41
N ALA A 301 -6.21 25.67 -23.79
CA ALA A 301 -5.97 26.03 -25.18
C ALA A 301 -4.72 25.34 -25.75
N GLN A 302 -3.64 25.27 -24.97
CA GLN A 302 -2.39 24.60 -25.37
C GLN A 302 -2.61 23.10 -25.65
N TYR A 303 -3.44 22.44 -24.86
CA TYR A 303 -3.67 20.98 -24.92
C TYR A 303 -4.96 20.58 -25.65
N GLY A 304 -5.70 21.54 -26.22
CA GLY A 304 -6.94 21.29 -26.95
C GLY A 304 -8.05 20.68 -26.08
N VAL A 305 -8.25 21.20 -24.87
CA VAL A 305 -9.30 20.76 -23.93
C VAL A 305 -10.41 21.80 -23.86
N ASP A 306 -11.55 21.48 -24.48
CA ASP A 306 -12.74 22.35 -24.54
C ASP A 306 -13.57 22.38 -23.24
#